data_AF-W4KD94-F1
#
_entry.id   AF-W4KD94-F1
#
_cell.length_a   1.000
_cell.length_b   1.000
_cell.length_c   1.000
_cell.angle_alpha   90.00
_cell.angle_beta   90.00
_cell.angle_gamma   90.00
#
_symmetry.space_group_name_H-M   'P 1'
#
loop_
_entity.id
_entity.type
_entity.pdbx_description
1 polymer ?
#
loop_
_entity_poly.entity_id
_entity_poly.type
_entity_poly.pdbx_seq_one_letter_code
_entity_poly.pdbx_strand_id
1 'polypeptide(L)'
;MHLNEADEQTHGSGHISMPNPTHVLDGKGNHPPPYVPHPQPQPQPSNFPSSGYRIPLTADAAFPDVQLTRYPPFFDADGTSPVFIGSAIFQSSVHPCKIAARLQPPCRVPYGGVEHEHRGRYDLLPFMPETMEWVRASHGRLPQDRRPVEGGYEDNGARLYHAVATVEGVQVPGKAGAHLGGCHVAFGGGEHVIKENYDVLCWKV
;
A
#
# COMPACT_ATOMS: atom_id res chain seq x y z
N MET A 1 -9.52 31.65 49.97
CA MET A 1 -10.51 30.79 50.66
C MET A 1 -11.31 30.04 49.60
N HIS A 2 -11.75 28.83 49.93
CA HIS A 2 -13.00 28.14 49.53
C HIS A 2 -13.58 28.42 48.12
N LEU A 3 -13.74 27.42 47.25
CA LEU A 3 -14.61 26.22 47.33
C LEU A 3 -16.12 26.58 47.27
N ASN A 4 -16.98 25.85 46.56
CA ASN A 4 -16.72 24.71 45.65
C ASN A 4 -17.35 24.95 44.25
N GLU A 5 -18.19 24.15 43.56
CA GLU A 5 -18.94 22.90 43.80
C GLU A 5 -19.14 22.18 42.43
N ALA A 6 -19.70 20.97 42.41
CA ALA A 6 -20.05 20.20 41.19
C ALA A 6 -21.41 19.52 41.35
N ASP A 7 -21.97 18.96 40.27
CA ASP A 7 -23.16 18.10 40.35
C ASP A 7 -23.18 17.00 39.27
N GLU A 8 -23.77 15.85 39.59
CA GLU A 8 -23.79 14.62 38.79
C GLU A 8 -25.23 14.07 38.78
N GLN A 9 -25.69 13.49 37.66
CA GLN A 9 -26.99 12.81 37.64
C GLN A 9 -27.05 11.60 36.71
N THR A 10 -27.73 10.57 37.20
CA THR A 10 -27.77 9.21 36.64
C THR A 10 -29.15 8.85 36.09
N HIS A 11 -29.20 7.91 35.14
CA HIS A 11 -30.46 7.38 34.60
C HIS A 11 -30.71 5.94 35.06
N GLY A 12 -31.93 5.68 35.54
CA GLY A 12 -32.37 4.39 36.07
C GLY A 12 -33.11 3.49 35.07
N SER A 13 -33.26 2.22 35.44
CA SER A 13 -33.80 1.13 34.61
C SER A 13 -35.34 1.07 34.54
N GLY A 14 -35.88 0.46 33.49
CA GLY A 14 -37.29 0.04 33.42
C GLY A 14 -37.57 -0.93 32.26
N HIS A 15 -38.32 -2.01 32.52
CA HIS A 15 -38.71 -3.03 31.53
C HIS A 15 -40.08 -3.64 31.87
N ILE A 16 -41.09 -3.41 31.03
CA ILE A 16 -42.43 -4.03 31.07
C ILE A 16 -42.86 -4.34 29.61
N SER A 17 -43.78 -5.29 29.40
CA SER A 17 -44.01 -5.93 28.08
C SER A 17 -45.49 -6.23 27.75
N MET A 18 -45.78 -6.43 26.46
CA MET A 18 -47.04 -6.95 25.85
C MET A 18 -48.27 -6.02 25.88
N PRO A 19 -49.36 -6.26 25.10
CA PRO A 19 -49.60 -7.32 24.08
C PRO A 19 -50.04 -6.80 22.68
N ASN A 20 -50.40 -7.74 21.79
CA ASN A 20 -50.82 -7.53 20.39
C ASN A 20 -52.34 -7.76 20.18
N PRO A 21 -53.03 -7.05 19.25
CA PRO A 21 -54.38 -7.39 18.78
C PRO A 21 -54.40 -7.92 17.32
N THR A 22 -55.25 -8.92 17.04
CA THR A 22 -55.39 -9.61 15.74
C THR A 22 -56.59 -9.15 14.91
N HIS A 23 -56.45 -9.05 13.58
CA HIS A 23 -57.48 -9.22 12.52
C HIS A 23 -56.83 -8.87 11.15
N VAL A 24 -57.14 -9.43 9.96
CA VAL A 24 -58.08 -10.49 9.52
C VAL A 24 -57.32 -11.45 8.57
N LEU A 25 -57.79 -12.68 8.37
CA LEU A 25 -57.31 -13.57 7.29
C LEU A 25 -58.18 -13.43 6.03
N ASP A 26 -57.56 -13.25 4.87
CA ASP A 26 -58.22 -13.36 3.57
C ASP A 26 -57.39 -14.25 2.63
N GLY A 27 -57.99 -15.31 2.08
CA GLY A 27 -57.27 -16.46 1.53
C GLY A 27 -57.24 -16.55 0.01
N LYS A 28 -56.07 -16.30 -0.60
CA LYS A 28 -55.73 -16.81 -1.95
C LYS A 28 -54.29 -17.33 -1.95
N GLY A 29 -54.09 -18.52 -2.52
CA GLY A 29 -52.80 -19.21 -2.50
C GLY A 29 -51.76 -18.54 -3.39
N ASN A 30 -50.71 -17.99 -2.77
CA ASN A 30 -49.49 -17.59 -3.45
C ASN A 30 -48.37 -18.57 -3.08
N HIS A 31 -47.99 -19.44 -4.01
CA HIS A 31 -46.70 -20.11 -3.92
C HIS A 31 -45.59 -19.04 -4.09
N PRO A 32 -44.49 -19.09 -3.33
CA PRO A 32 -43.35 -18.23 -3.64
C PRO A 32 -42.84 -18.56 -5.05
N PRO A 33 -42.38 -17.57 -5.84
CA PRO A 33 -41.79 -17.85 -7.14
C PRO A 33 -40.58 -18.80 -6.98
N PRO A 34 -40.32 -19.67 -7.97
CA PRO A 34 -39.19 -20.58 -7.90
C PRO A 34 -37.89 -19.80 -7.70
N TYR A 35 -37.02 -20.30 -6.82
CA TYR A 35 -35.75 -19.65 -6.51
C TYR A 35 -34.89 -19.51 -7.78
N VAL A 36 -34.82 -18.29 -8.31
CA VAL A 36 -33.83 -17.91 -9.32
C VAL A 36 -32.53 -17.66 -8.56
N PRO A 37 -31.46 -18.43 -8.81
CA PRO A 37 -30.15 -18.12 -8.24
C PRO A 37 -29.73 -16.74 -8.72
N HIS A 38 -29.72 -15.77 -7.81
CA HIS A 38 -29.13 -14.48 -8.10
C HIS A 38 -27.62 -14.72 -8.30
N PRO A 39 -26.97 -14.12 -9.30
CA PRO A 39 -25.52 -14.16 -9.40
C PRO A 39 -24.91 -13.73 -8.06
N GLN A 40 -24.06 -14.58 -7.48
CA GLN A 40 -23.44 -14.25 -6.20
C GLN A 40 -22.69 -12.92 -6.34
N PRO A 41 -22.78 -12.00 -5.36
CA PRO A 41 -21.99 -10.79 -5.37
C PRO A 41 -20.52 -11.14 -5.59
N GLN A 42 -19.91 -10.60 -6.63
CA GLN A 42 -18.49 -10.84 -6.92
C GLN A 42 -17.67 -10.40 -5.69
N PRO A 43 -16.64 -11.17 -5.29
CA PRO A 43 -15.85 -10.87 -4.12
C PRO A 43 -15.31 -9.44 -4.20
N GLN A 44 -15.50 -8.69 -3.12
CA GLN A 44 -15.19 -7.26 -3.06
C GLN A 44 -13.68 -7.01 -3.22
N PRO A 45 -13.24 -5.85 -3.77
CA PRO A 45 -11.87 -5.61 -4.23
C PRO A 45 -10.84 -5.47 -3.09
N SER A 46 -10.50 -6.61 -2.49
CA SER A 46 -9.47 -6.98 -1.52
C SER A 46 -9.32 -6.12 -0.23
N ASN A 47 -9.38 -6.81 0.92
CA ASN A 47 -9.33 -6.26 2.28
C ASN A 47 -8.00 -5.56 2.68
N PHE A 48 -7.02 -5.47 1.78
CA PHE A 48 -5.73 -4.85 2.08
C PHE A 48 -5.80 -3.31 1.94
N PRO A 49 -5.15 -2.53 2.83
CA PRO A 49 -4.94 -1.10 2.61
C PRO A 49 -4.27 -0.83 1.26
N SER A 50 -4.57 0.28 0.60
CA SER A 50 -4.02 0.60 -0.73
C SER A 50 -2.49 0.58 -0.77
N SER A 51 -1.85 1.07 0.31
CA SER A 51 -0.40 1.13 0.52
C SER A 51 0.21 -0.09 1.20
N GLY A 52 -0.60 -1.05 1.66
CA GLY A 52 -0.18 -2.22 2.43
C GLY A 52 0.26 -1.92 3.87
N TYR A 53 0.53 -2.98 4.64
CA TYR A 53 1.14 -2.85 5.96
C TYR A 53 2.64 -2.54 5.84
N ARG A 54 3.16 -1.72 6.75
CA ARG A 54 4.52 -1.17 6.68
C ARG A 54 5.32 -1.37 7.97
N ILE A 55 6.63 -1.43 7.81
CA ILE A 55 7.61 -1.49 8.90
C ILE A 55 8.37 -0.16 8.92
N PRO A 56 8.16 0.70 9.93
CA PRO A 56 8.84 1.99 10.02
C PRO A 56 10.30 1.81 10.47
N LEU A 57 11.22 2.45 9.74
CA LEU A 57 12.66 2.36 9.93
C LEU A 57 13.32 3.75 9.85
N THR A 58 14.56 3.85 10.32
CA THR A 58 15.41 5.04 10.21
C THR A 58 16.81 4.63 9.74
N ALA A 59 17.63 5.60 9.34
CA ALA A 59 18.94 5.34 8.74
C ALA A 59 20.02 4.80 9.71
N ASP A 60 19.83 5.03 11.02
CA ASP A 60 20.80 4.70 12.07
C ASP A 60 20.31 3.57 13.00
N ALA A 61 19.14 2.99 12.71
CA ALA A 61 18.60 1.83 13.42
C ALA A 61 19.14 0.51 12.83
N ALA A 62 19.24 -0.52 13.67
CA ALA A 62 19.56 -1.88 13.22
C ALA A 62 18.48 -2.37 12.23
N PHE A 63 18.91 -2.98 11.13
CA PHE A 63 17.98 -3.47 10.11
C PHE A 63 17.21 -4.71 10.62
N PRO A 64 15.88 -4.78 10.45
CA PRO A 64 15.07 -5.90 10.92
C PRO A 64 15.39 -7.23 10.21
N ASP A 65 15.12 -8.34 10.91
CA ASP A 65 15.34 -9.68 10.39
C ASP A 65 14.26 -10.15 9.39
N VAL A 66 14.51 -11.31 8.77
CA VAL A 66 13.69 -11.91 7.70
C VAL A 66 12.26 -12.30 8.13
N GLN A 67 11.98 -12.50 9.42
CA GLN A 67 10.61 -12.73 9.90
C GLN A 67 9.77 -11.47 9.73
N LEU A 68 10.38 -10.30 9.96
CA LEU A 68 9.75 -9.00 9.78
C LEU A 68 9.76 -8.58 8.30
N THR A 69 10.92 -8.55 7.64
CA THR A 69 11.04 -8.03 6.26
C THR A 69 10.45 -8.94 5.19
N ARG A 70 10.27 -10.23 5.49
CA ARG A 70 10.07 -11.32 4.52
C ARG A 70 11.26 -11.47 3.58
N TYR A 71 11.14 -12.34 2.58
CA TYR A 71 12.19 -12.49 1.56
C TYR A 71 12.30 -11.23 0.69
N PRO A 72 13.52 -10.81 0.32
CA PRO A 72 13.70 -9.68 -0.59
C PRO A 72 13.14 -10.03 -1.98
N PRO A 73 12.41 -9.13 -2.65
CA PRO A 73 11.96 -9.34 -4.03
C PRO A 73 13.11 -9.24 -5.05
N PHE A 74 14.21 -8.55 -4.71
CA PHE A 74 15.32 -8.25 -5.62
C PHE A 74 16.68 -8.39 -4.94
N PHE A 75 17.74 -8.37 -5.75
CA PHE A 75 19.13 -8.36 -5.30
C PHE A 75 19.92 -7.22 -5.98
N ASP A 76 20.98 -6.76 -5.32
CA ASP A 76 21.89 -5.72 -5.83
C ASP A 76 22.78 -6.26 -6.98
N ALA A 77 23.64 -5.41 -7.54
CA ALA A 77 24.54 -5.73 -8.67
C ALA A 77 25.54 -6.89 -8.41
N ASP A 78 25.71 -7.32 -7.15
CA ASP A 78 26.49 -8.51 -6.78
C ASP A 78 25.69 -9.82 -6.79
N GLY A 79 24.41 -9.77 -7.18
CA GLY A 79 23.51 -10.92 -7.30
C GLY A 79 23.16 -11.64 -5.99
N THR A 80 23.56 -11.10 -4.84
CA THR A 80 23.46 -11.80 -3.54
C THR A 80 23.01 -10.90 -2.39
N SER A 81 23.29 -9.60 -2.47
CA SER A 81 22.87 -8.61 -1.48
C SER A 81 21.38 -8.30 -1.56
N PRO A 82 20.59 -8.48 -0.47
CA PRO A 82 19.15 -8.22 -0.46
C PRO A 82 18.76 -6.77 -0.79
N VAL A 83 17.79 -6.62 -1.70
CA VAL A 83 17.15 -5.34 -2.03
C VAL A 83 15.64 -5.43 -1.77
N PHE A 84 15.15 -4.54 -0.91
CA PHE A 84 13.76 -4.42 -0.49
C PHE A 84 13.11 -3.15 -1.06
N ILE A 85 11.79 -3.13 -1.00
CA ILE A 85 10.94 -2.01 -1.42
C ILE A 85 10.38 -1.26 -0.20
N GLY A 86 10.17 0.04 -0.33
CA GLY A 86 9.58 0.85 0.74
C GLY A 86 9.33 2.28 0.31
N SER A 87 9.03 3.14 1.28
CA SER A 87 8.69 4.56 1.03
C SER A 87 9.49 5.49 1.94
N ALA A 88 10.30 6.37 1.35
CA ALA A 88 11.00 7.43 2.09
C ALA A 88 10.05 8.59 2.41
N ILE A 89 10.07 9.07 3.65
CA ILE A 89 9.21 10.18 4.11
C ILE A 89 10.04 11.46 4.13
N PHE A 90 9.62 12.44 3.33
CA PHE A 90 10.18 13.80 3.28
C PHE A 90 9.23 14.76 4.02
N GLN A 91 9.51 16.07 3.98
CA GLN A 91 8.72 17.08 4.70
C GLN A 91 7.30 17.25 4.13
N SER A 92 7.13 17.12 2.82
CA SER A 92 5.90 17.39 2.07
C SER A 92 5.52 16.30 1.06
N SER A 93 6.35 15.27 0.91
CA SER A 93 6.18 14.16 -0.04
C SER A 93 6.55 12.82 0.59
N VAL A 94 6.12 11.73 -0.05
CA VAL A 94 6.50 10.35 0.30
C VAL A 94 6.84 9.61 -1.00
N HIS A 95 8.09 9.20 -1.18
CA HIS A 95 8.54 8.59 -2.45
C HIS A 95 8.87 7.10 -2.28
N PRO A 96 8.40 6.22 -3.19
CA PRO A 96 8.89 4.85 -3.30
C PRO A 96 10.41 4.80 -3.45
N CYS A 97 11.08 3.86 -2.77
CA CYS A 97 12.52 3.83 -2.64
C CYS A 97 13.12 2.41 -2.69
N LYS A 98 14.42 2.35 -3.02
CA LYS A 98 15.27 1.18 -2.89
C LYS A 98 15.79 1.12 -1.45
N ILE A 99 15.67 -0.03 -0.80
CA ILE A 99 16.21 -0.27 0.55
C ILE A 99 17.20 -1.43 0.48
N ALA A 100 18.47 -1.17 0.77
CA ALA A 100 19.53 -2.18 0.79
C ALA A 100 20.40 -2.00 2.04
N ALA A 101 20.33 -2.96 2.97
CA ALA A 101 20.93 -2.87 4.30
C ALA A 101 22.48 -2.75 4.31
N ARG A 102 23.14 -3.01 3.18
CA ARG A 102 24.59 -2.84 2.98
C ARG A 102 25.02 -1.39 2.71
N LEU A 103 24.08 -0.52 2.32
CA LEU A 103 24.33 0.88 2.01
C LEU A 103 24.17 1.73 3.26
N GLN A 104 24.95 2.80 3.40
CA GLN A 104 24.76 3.80 4.46
C GLN A 104 24.43 5.16 3.82
N PRO A 105 23.26 5.77 4.09
CA PRO A 105 22.06 5.14 4.67
C PRO A 105 21.47 4.03 3.77
N PRO A 106 20.73 3.05 4.34
CA PRO A 106 20.13 1.95 3.56
C PRO A 106 19.09 2.38 2.51
N CYS A 107 18.48 3.55 2.69
CA CYS A 107 17.38 4.04 1.87
C CYS A 107 17.88 4.97 0.75
N ARG A 108 17.50 4.66 -0.49
CA ARG A 108 17.91 5.36 -1.72
C ARG A 108 16.70 5.74 -2.56
N VAL A 109 16.57 7.02 -2.88
CA VAL A 109 15.35 7.59 -3.49
C VAL A 109 15.64 8.19 -4.87
N PRO A 110 14.88 7.83 -5.92
CA PRO A 110 14.90 8.52 -7.21
C PRO A 110 14.10 9.82 -7.13
N TYR A 111 14.80 10.95 -7.15
CA TYR A 111 14.20 12.28 -7.13
C TYR A 111 15.18 13.32 -7.68
N GLY A 112 14.67 14.39 -8.31
CA GLY A 112 15.49 15.54 -8.74
C GLY A 112 16.61 15.24 -9.75
N GLY A 113 16.60 14.09 -10.43
CA GLY A 113 17.67 13.63 -11.32
C GLY A 113 18.79 12.82 -10.64
N VAL A 114 18.72 12.57 -9.34
CA VAL A 114 19.80 11.91 -8.56
C VAL A 114 19.31 10.76 -7.67
N GLU A 115 20.24 9.89 -7.26
CA GLU A 115 20.02 8.91 -6.19
C GLU A 115 20.23 9.59 -4.83
N HIS A 116 19.14 10.02 -4.19
CA HIS A 116 19.20 10.65 -2.87
C HIS A 116 19.51 9.62 -1.76
N GLU A 117 20.52 9.93 -0.94
CA GLU A 117 20.78 9.25 0.34
C GLU A 117 19.74 9.67 1.39
N HIS A 118 18.68 8.89 1.58
CA HIS A 118 17.64 9.27 2.55
C HIS A 118 18.02 8.89 3.98
N ARG A 119 18.19 9.91 4.84
CA ARG A 119 18.61 9.77 6.25
C ARG A 119 17.45 9.87 7.25
N GLY A 120 16.25 10.22 6.78
CA GLY A 120 15.05 10.32 7.62
C GLY A 120 14.36 8.98 7.90
N ARG A 121 13.09 9.03 8.31
CA ARG A 121 12.23 7.83 8.40
C ARG A 121 11.91 7.29 7.00
N TYR A 122 11.89 5.98 6.86
CA TYR A 122 11.37 5.27 5.69
C TYR A 122 10.60 4.03 6.12
N ASP A 123 9.59 3.67 5.33
CA ASP A 123 8.61 2.63 5.66
C ASP A 123 8.72 1.47 4.67
N LEU A 124 9.41 0.39 5.08
CA LEU A 124 9.58 -0.84 4.29
C LEU A 124 8.21 -1.51 4.06
N LEU A 125 8.00 -1.99 2.83
CA LEU A 125 6.84 -2.78 2.44
C LEU A 125 7.28 -4.24 2.27
N PRO A 126 6.86 -5.17 3.14
CA PRO A 126 7.12 -6.59 2.93
C PRO A 126 6.41 -7.06 1.66
N PHE A 127 7.17 -7.61 0.71
CA PHE A 127 6.60 -8.21 -0.49
C PHE A 127 5.95 -9.56 -0.12
N MET A 128 4.71 -9.75 -0.56
CA MET A 128 3.89 -10.93 -0.26
C MET A 128 3.38 -11.53 -1.57
N PRO A 129 4.10 -12.48 -2.20
CA PRO A 129 3.74 -13.03 -3.51
C PRO A 129 2.41 -13.78 -3.53
N GLU A 130 1.81 -14.06 -2.38
CA GLU A 130 0.46 -14.61 -2.22
C GLU A 130 -0.62 -13.57 -2.57
N THR A 131 -0.34 -12.28 -2.33
CA THR A 131 -1.31 -11.17 -2.40
C THR A 131 -0.91 -10.03 -3.34
N MET A 132 0.34 -10.03 -3.81
CA MET A 132 0.91 -9.04 -4.71
C MET A 132 1.46 -9.68 -5.99
N GLU A 133 1.48 -8.92 -7.07
CA GLU A 133 2.07 -9.29 -8.37
C GLU A 133 2.76 -8.09 -9.04
N TRP A 134 3.79 -8.36 -9.84
CA TRP A 134 4.47 -7.35 -10.66
C TRP A 134 3.84 -7.34 -12.05
N VAL A 135 3.33 -6.19 -12.48
CA VAL A 135 2.49 -6.08 -13.69
C VAL A 135 3.08 -5.10 -14.69
N ARG A 136 3.27 -5.57 -15.92
CA ARG A 136 3.95 -4.85 -17.01
C ARG A 136 3.29 -3.53 -17.36
N ALA A 137 4.12 -2.49 -17.47
CA ALA A 137 3.70 -1.13 -17.77
C ALA A 137 4.72 -0.40 -18.67
N SER A 138 4.24 0.63 -19.36
CA SER A 138 5.02 1.52 -20.24
C SER A 138 4.42 2.94 -20.28
N HIS A 139 5.25 3.93 -20.56
CA HIS A 139 4.92 5.34 -20.81
C HIS A 139 4.11 6.03 -19.68
N GLY A 140 4.37 5.67 -18.42
CA GLY A 140 3.64 6.17 -17.25
C GLY A 140 2.24 5.57 -17.08
N ARG A 141 1.78 4.71 -18.01
CA ARG A 141 0.46 4.07 -17.93
C ARG A 141 0.46 3.08 -16.78
N LEU A 142 -0.48 3.25 -15.85
CA LEU A 142 -0.73 2.28 -14.79
C LEU A 142 -1.57 1.10 -15.37
N PRO A 143 -1.37 -0.14 -14.89
CA PRO A 143 -2.20 -1.27 -15.29
C PRO A 143 -3.69 -1.02 -15.02
N GLN A 144 -4.55 -1.24 -16.02
CA GLN A 144 -5.97 -0.87 -15.96
C GLN A 144 -6.81 -1.87 -15.13
N ASP A 145 -6.66 -3.16 -15.40
CA ASP A 145 -7.44 -4.24 -14.75
C ASP A 145 -6.81 -4.73 -13.43
N ARG A 146 -6.21 -3.82 -12.66
CA ARG A 146 -5.47 -4.10 -11.42
C ARG A 146 -5.55 -2.93 -10.45
N ARG A 147 -5.14 -3.18 -9.20
CA ARG A 147 -5.05 -2.18 -8.13
C ARG A 147 -3.58 -1.98 -7.73
N PRO A 148 -2.86 -1.00 -8.32
CA PRO A 148 -1.47 -0.70 -7.94
C PRO A 148 -1.29 -0.43 -6.44
N VAL A 149 -0.15 -0.84 -5.88
CA VAL A 149 0.17 -0.64 -4.46
C VAL A 149 0.73 0.76 -4.24
N GLU A 150 0.07 1.54 -3.39
CA GLU A 150 0.40 2.95 -3.18
C GLU A 150 1.71 3.09 -2.37
N GLY A 151 2.68 3.75 -2.97
CA GLY A 151 4.00 4.01 -2.38
C GLY A 151 4.18 5.45 -1.90
N GLY A 152 3.27 6.36 -2.21
CA GLY A 152 3.21 7.70 -1.63
C GLY A 152 2.67 8.75 -2.59
N TYR A 153 3.27 9.94 -2.57
CA TYR A 153 2.86 11.12 -3.34
C TYR A 153 4.01 12.12 -3.50
N GLU A 154 4.03 12.83 -4.63
CA GLU A 154 4.87 14.04 -4.83
C GLU A 154 4.29 15.24 -4.04
N ASP A 155 5.03 16.34 -3.90
CA ASP A 155 4.64 17.53 -3.10
C ASP A 155 3.30 18.17 -3.50
N ASN A 156 2.85 17.95 -4.74
CA ASN A 156 1.57 18.41 -5.27
C ASN A 156 0.40 17.44 -5.00
N GLY A 157 0.62 16.37 -4.23
CA GLY A 157 -0.35 15.33 -3.92
C GLY A 157 -0.55 14.27 -5.01
N ALA A 158 0.21 14.32 -6.12
CA ALA A 158 0.09 13.33 -7.19
C ALA A 158 0.62 11.95 -6.74
N ARG A 159 -0.24 10.93 -6.82
CA ARG A 159 0.04 9.58 -6.29
C ARG A 159 1.23 8.91 -6.97
N LEU A 160 2.02 8.22 -6.15
CA LEU A 160 3.16 7.40 -6.54
C LEU A 160 2.92 5.94 -6.15
N TYR A 161 3.39 5.03 -6.99
CA TYR A 161 3.21 3.59 -6.88
C TYR A 161 4.58 2.90 -6.90
N HIS A 162 4.67 1.77 -6.19
CA HIS A 162 5.88 0.94 -6.24
C HIS A 162 6.08 0.34 -7.62
N ALA A 163 7.27 0.49 -8.17
CA ALA A 163 7.65 -0.06 -9.46
C ALA A 163 9.08 -0.61 -9.44
N VAL A 164 9.41 -1.41 -10.44
CA VAL A 164 10.76 -1.95 -10.67
C VAL A 164 11.11 -1.79 -12.14
N ALA A 165 12.36 -1.46 -12.43
CA ALA A 165 12.90 -1.44 -13.79
C ALA A 165 14.31 -2.03 -13.82
N THR A 166 14.71 -2.58 -14.96
CA THR A 166 16.05 -3.15 -15.13
C THR A 166 17.04 -2.08 -15.58
N VAL A 167 18.12 -1.89 -14.81
CA VAL A 167 19.26 -1.03 -15.15
C VAL A 167 20.52 -1.91 -15.14
N GLU A 168 21.26 -1.93 -16.25
CA GLU A 168 22.50 -2.72 -16.41
C GLU A 168 22.37 -4.23 -16.04
N GLY A 169 21.15 -4.77 -16.19
CA GLY A 169 20.81 -6.16 -15.84
C GLY A 169 20.28 -6.36 -14.41
N VAL A 170 20.38 -5.35 -13.55
CA VAL A 170 19.91 -5.36 -12.15
C VAL A 170 18.46 -4.90 -12.09
N GLN A 171 17.61 -5.60 -11.33
CA GLN A 171 16.23 -5.15 -11.06
C GLN A 171 16.23 -4.12 -9.92
N VAL A 172 16.04 -2.85 -10.28
CA VAL A 172 16.10 -1.72 -9.35
C VAL A 172 14.68 -1.26 -9.00
N PRO A 173 14.26 -1.29 -7.72
CA PRO A 173 12.98 -0.72 -7.32
C PRO A 173 13.00 0.81 -7.25
N GLY A 174 11.83 1.42 -7.43
CA GLY A 174 11.62 2.86 -7.43
C GLY A 174 10.15 3.22 -7.60
N LYS A 175 9.88 4.37 -8.22
CA LYS A 175 8.55 4.99 -8.30
C LYS A 175 7.99 5.01 -9.72
N ALA A 176 6.69 4.79 -9.86
CA ALA A 176 5.94 5.10 -11.06
C ALA A 176 4.70 5.94 -10.72
N GLY A 177 4.23 6.73 -11.69
CA GLY A 177 3.04 7.56 -11.57
C GLY A 177 2.61 8.08 -12.95
N ALA A 178 1.31 8.31 -13.13
CA ALA A 178 0.75 8.71 -14.42
C ALA A 178 1.34 10.03 -14.99
N HIS A 179 1.88 10.88 -14.11
CA HIS A 179 2.52 12.14 -14.44
C HIS A 179 4.04 12.03 -14.71
N LEU A 180 4.68 10.90 -14.39
CA LEU A 180 6.13 10.69 -14.56
C LEU A 180 6.51 10.19 -15.96
N GLY A 181 5.58 9.57 -16.69
CA GLY A 181 5.85 9.04 -18.04
C GLY A 181 6.75 7.79 -18.10
N GLY A 182 7.14 7.23 -16.95
CA GLY A 182 7.93 6.01 -16.83
C GLY A 182 8.09 5.54 -15.38
N CYS A 183 8.97 4.56 -15.18
CA CYS A 183 9.48 4.17 -13.87
C CYS A 183 10.80 4.92 -13.60
N HIS A 184 10.90 5.56 -12.44
CA HIS A 184 12.08 6.27 -11.97
C HIS A 184 12.77 5.43 -10.89
N VAL A 185 14.05 5.12 -11.07
CA VAL A 185 14.82 4.22 -10.18
C VAL A 185 16.18 4.82 -9.83
N ALA A 186 16.68 4.51 -8.62
CA ALA A 186 17.92 5.05 -8.09
C ALA A 186 19.08 4.07 -8.29
N PHE A 187 20.05 4.40 -9.15
CA PHE A 187 21.16 3.50 -9.48
C PHE A 187 22.43 4.27 -9.87
N GLY A 188 23.59 3.80 -9.39
CA GLY A 188 24.90 4.38 -9.72
C GLY A 188 25.10 5.83 -9.29
N GLY A 189 24.29 6.35 -8.36
CA GLY A 189 24.30 7.77 -7.97
C GLY A 189 23.30 8.66 -8.74
N GLY A 190 22.61 8.13 -9.76
CA GLY A 190 21.65 8.86 -10.59
C GLY A 190 20.20 8.38 -10.45
N GLU A 191 19.26 9.24 -10.87
CA GLU A 191 17.88 8.84 -11.18
C GLU A 191 17.79 8.41 -12.65
N HIS A 192 17.35 7.18 -12.89
CA HIS A 192 17.16 6.62 -14.23
C HIS A 192 15.67 6.53 -14.55
N VAL A 193 15.27 7.00 -15.74
CA VAL A 193 13.86 7.04 -16.17
C VAL A 193 13.60 6.03 -17.28
N ILE A 194 13.05 4.87 -16.91
CA ILE A 194 12.76 3.75 -17.80
C ILE A 194 11.32 3.92 -18.31
N LYS A 195 11.19 4.21 -19.60
CA LYS A 195 9.88 4.49 -20.23
C LYS A 195 9.10 3.24 -20.63
N GLU A 196 9.74 2.08 -20.77
CA GLU A 196 9.13 0.85 -21.29
C GLU A 196 9.65 -0.37 -20.56
N ASN A 197 8.85 -1.44 -20.51
CA ASN A 197 9.23 -2.73 -19.95
C ASN A 197 9.61 -2.71 -18.45
N TYR A 198 9.09 -1.73 -17.71
CA TYR A 198 9.07 -1.74 -16.26
C TYR A 198 7.81 -2.45 -15.74
N ASP A 199 7.81 -2.83 -14.47
CA ASP A 199 6.67 -3.48 -13.81
C ASP A 199 6.20 -2.65 -12.61
N VAL A 200 4.88 -2.53 -12.44
CA VAL A 200 4.24 -1.86 -11.30
C VAL A 200 3.71 -2.91 -10.34
N LEU A 201 3.99 -2.75 -9.05
CA LEU A 201 3.47 -3.62 -8.01
C LEU A 201 1.95 -3.42 -7.89
N CYS A 202 1.19 -4.50 -8.02
CA CYS A 202 -0.25 -4.51 -7.89
C CYS A 202 -0.70 -5.49 -6.80
N TRP A 203 -1.83 -5.20 -6.18
CA TRP A 203 -2.61 -6.20 -5.46
C TRP A 203 -3.20 -7.20 -6.46
N LYS A 204 -3.12 -8.49 -6.12
CA LYS A 204 -3.84 -9.55 -6.83
C LYS A 204 -5.35 -9.40 -6.65
N VAL A 205 -6.08 -9.92 -7.62
CA VAL A 205 -7.56 -9.98 -7.71
C VAL A 205 -8.05 -11.42 -7.64
#